data_AF-Q7SID0-F1
#
_entry.id   AF-Q7SID0-F1
#
_cell.length_a   1.000
_cell.length_b   1.000
_cell.length_c   1.000
_cell.angle_alpha   90.00
_cell.angle_beta   90.00
_cell.angle_gamma   90.00
#
_symmetry.space_group_name_H-M   'P 1'
#
loop_
_entity.id
_entity.type
_entity.pdbx_description
1 polymer ?
#
loop_
_entity_poly.entity_id
_entity_poly.type
_entity_poly.pdbx_seq_one_letter_code
_entity_poly.pdbx_strand_id
1 'polypeptide(L)'
;PIIDQGPLPTLTDGDKKAINKIWPKIYKEYEQYSLNILLRFLKCFPQAQASFPKFSTKKSNLEQDPEVKHQAVVIFNKVNEIINSMDNQEEIIKSLKDLSQKHKTVFKVDSIWFKELSSIFVSTIDGGAEFEKLFSIICILLRSAY
;
A
#
# COMPACT_ATOMS: atom_id res chain seq x y z
N PRO A 1 -11.70 -5.58 8.81
CA PRO A 1 -11.45 -4.18 8.40
C PRO A 1 -10.07 -3.67 8.79
N ILE A 2 -9.45 -2.88 7.90
CA ILE A 2 -8.13 -2.27 8.12
C ILE A 2 -8.21 -1.16 9.17
N ILE A 3 -7.26 -1.13 10.08
CA ILE A 3 -7.08 -0.07 11.07
C ILE A 3 -5.74 0.65 10.87
N ASP A 4 -5.68 1.93 11.23
CA ASP A 4 -4.49 2.77 11.08
C ASP A 4 -4.05 3.39 12.42
N GLN A 5 -4.69 3.02 13.52
CA GLN A 5 -4.37 3.43 14.88
C GLN A 5 -4.55 2.26 15.85
N GLY A 6 -3.98 2.40 17.04
CA GLY A 6 -4.02 1.38 18.09
C GLY A 6 -2.81 0.42 18.05
N PRO A 7 -2.88 -0.70 18.80
CA PRO A 7 -1.78 -1.64 18.86
C PRO A 7 -1.56 -2.32 17.50
N LEU A 8 -0.30 -2.66 17.20
CA LEU A 8 0.01 -3.44 16.00
C LEU A 8 -0.65 -4.82 16.09
N PRO A 9 -1.42 -5.23 15.08
CA PRO A 9 -1.88 -6.60 14.97
C PRO A 9 -0.71 -7.58 14.91
N THR A 10 -0.94 -8.82 15.34
CA THR A 10 0.02 -9.92 15.18
C THR A 10 -0.38 -10.77 13.99
N LEU A 11 0.57 -11.02 13.08
CA LEU A 11 0.42 -12.03 12.03
C LEU A 11 0.78 -13.39 12.62
N THR A 12 -0.20 -14.29 12.69
CA THR A 12 0.03 -15.68 13.07
C THR A 12 0.75 -16.43 11.95
N ASP A 13 1.33 -17.59 12.26
CA ASP A 13 1.90 -18.48 11.23
C ASP A 13 0.87 -18.88 10.18
N GLY A 14 -0.41 -19.00 10.56
CA GLY A 14 -1.51 -19.25 9.65
C GLY A 14 -1.73 -18.08 8.67
N ASP A 15 -1.73 -16.85 9.19
CA ASP A 15 -1.87 -15.63 8.37
C ASP A 15 -0.71 -15.54 7.35
N LYS A 16 0.54 -15.71 7.81
CA LYS A 16 1.72 -15.68 6.95
C LYS A 16 1.69 -16.74 5.86
N LYS A 17 1.32 -17.98 6.20
CA LYS A 17 1.18 -19.08 5.22
C LYS A 17 0.09 -18.79 4.19
N ALA A 18 -1.04 -18.22 4.60
CA ALA A 18 -2.12 -17.84 3.70
C ALA A 18 -1.65 -16.76 2.70
N ILE A 19 -1.02 -15.69 3.19
CA ILE A 19 -0.44 -14.63 2.35
C ILE A 19 0.58 -15.22 1.37
N ASN A 20 1.54 -16.01 1.84
CA ASN A 20 2.60 -16.61 1.01
C ASN A 20 2.07 -17.61 -0.03
N LYS A 21 0.89 -18.20 0.18
CA LYS A 21 0.23 -19.07 -0.80
C LYS A 21 -0.43 -18.28 -1.94
N ILE A 22 -0.95 -17.10 -1.64
CA ILE A 22 -1.77 -16.31 -2.57
C ILE A 22 -0.91 -15.27 -3.30
N TRP A 23 -0.07 -14.54 -2.57
CA TRP A 23 0.70 -13.40 -3.08
C TRP A 23 1.54 -13.70 -4.33
N PRO A 24 2.25 -14.84 -4.45
CA PRO A 24 3.03 -15.13 -5.65
C PRO A 24 2.19 -15.22 -6.93
N LYS A 25 0.90 -15.58 -6.83
CA LYS A 25 -0.01 -15.63 -7.98
C LYS A 25 -0.40 -14.22 -8.41
N ILE A 26 -0.71 -13.36 -7.45
CA ILE A 26 -1.01 -11.94 -7.67
C ILE A 26 0.21 -11.23 -8.28
N TYR A 27 1.40 -11.46 -7.73
CA TYR A 27 2.63 -10.78 -8.15
C TYR A 27 3.07 -11.14 -9.58
N LYS A 28 2.65 -12.29 -10.13
CA LYS A 28 2.88 -12.60 -11.56
C LYS A 28 2.24 -11.59 -12.51
N GLU A 29 1.16 -10.94 -12.08
CA GLU A 29 0.42 -9.93 -12.84
C GLU A 29 0.57 -8.53 -12.22
N TYR A 30 1.71 -8.27 -11.57
CA TYR A 30 1.92 -7.06 -10.76
C TYR A 30 1.67 -5.76 -11.54
N GLU A 31 2.00 -5.68 -12.83
CA GLU A 31 1.77 -4.48 -13.65
C GLU A 31 0.28 -4.15 -13.75
N GLN A 32 -0.56 -5.17 -13.96
CA GLN A 32 -2.00 -5.01 -14.04
C GLN A 32 -2.62 -4.69 -12.68
N TYR A 33 -2.26 -5.45 -11.63
CA TYR A 33 -2.77 -5.20 -10.29
C TYR A 33 -2.36 -3.83 -9.77
N SER A 34 -1.09 -3.47 -9.89
CA SER A 34 -0.57 -2.19 -9.41
C SER A 34 -1.29 -1.02 -10.06
N LEU A 35 -1.43 -1.03 -11.39
CA LEU A 35 -2.12 0.04 -12.12
C LEU A 35 -3.60 0.10 -11.73
N ASN A 36 -4.29 -1.04 -11.68
CA ASN A 36 -5.70 -1.10 -11.28
C ASN A 36 -5.92 -0.56 -9.87
N ILE A 37 -5.05 -0.89 -8.91
CA ILE A 37 -5.14 -0.39 -7.53
C ILE A 37 -5.03 1.13 -7.50
N LEU A 38 -4.01 1.71 -8.17
CA LEU A 38 -3.81 3.16 -8.16
C LEU A 38 -4.94 3.88 -8.89
N LEU A 39 -5.38 3.40 -10.05
CA LEU A 39 -6.49 4.01 -10.80
C LEU A 39 -7.81 3.94 -10.03
N ARG A 40 -8.09 2.79 -9.40
CA ARG A 40 -9.30 2.63 -8.57
C ARG A 40 -9.25 3.54 -7.35
N PHE A 41 -8.08 3.70 -6.72
CA PHE A 41 -7.87 4.66 -5.63
C PHE A 41 -8.14 6.10 -6.08
N LEU A 42 -7.54 6.55 -7.19
CA LEU A 42 -7.74 7.91 -7.69
C LEU A 42 -9.17 8.16 -8.20
N LYS A 43 -9.86 7.12 -8.68
CA LYS A 43 -11.29 7.20 -9.02
C LYS A 43 -12.17 7.39 -7.79
N CYS A 44 -11.87 6.69 -6.69
CA CYS A 44 -12.61 6.80 -5.43
C CYS A 44 -12.27 8.08 -4.66
N PHE A 45 -11.02 8.55 -4.75
CA PHE A 45 -10.51 9.71 -4.01
C PHE A 45 -9.75 10.66 -4.95
N PRO A 46 -10.43 11.39 -5.85
CA PRO A 46 -9.78 12.29 -6.81
C PRO A 46 -8.87 13.33 -6.14
N GLN A 47 -9.23 13.80 -4.95
CA GLN A 47 -8.45 14.74 -4.15
C GLN A 47 -7.06 14.20 -3.76
N ALA A 48 -6.90 12.88 -3.66
CA ALA A 48 -5.62 12.26 -3.35
C ALA A 48 -4.59 12.43 -4.49
N GLN A 49 -5.04 12.71 -5.72
CA GLN A 49 -4.17 12.94 -6.86
C GLN A 49 -3.19 14.11 -6.65
N ALA A 50 -3.57 15.09 -5.83
CA ALA A 50 -2.69 16.20 -5.44
C ALA A 50 -1.41 15.74 -4.71
N SER A 51 -1.43 14.55 -4.09
CA SER A 51 -0.28 13.93 -3.42
C SER A 51 0.76 13.37 -4.40
N PHE A 52 0.50 13.43 -5.71
CA PHE A 52 1.38 12.89 -6.75
C PHE A 52 1.81 14.00 -7.72
N PRO A 53 2.83 14.81 -7.40
CA PRO A 53 3.18 16.00 -8.16
C PRO A 53 3.35 15.77 -9.67
N LYS A 54 3.95 14.63 -10.06
CA LYS A 54 4.24 14.26 -11.45
C LYS A 54 3.00 14.10 -12.34
N PHE A 55 1.84 13.81 -11.76
CA PHE A 55 0.58 13.66 -12.50
C PHE A 55 -0.60 14.36 -11.81
N SER A 56 -0.33 15.27 -10.87
CA SER A 56 -1.35 15.98 -10.08
C SER A 56 -2.34 16.79 -10.92
N THR A 57 -1.90 17.32 -12.07
CA THR A 57 -2.71 18.17 -12.96
C THR A 57 -3.33 17.41 -14.14
N LYS A 58 -3.04 16.11 -14.29
CA LYS A 58 -3.54 15.30 -15.40
C LYS A 58 -5.01 14.95 -15.18
N LYS A 59 -5.85 15.18 -16.18
CA LYS A 59 -7.32 15.01 -16.08
C LYS A 59 -7.85 13.74 -16.75
N SER A 60 -7.11 13.17 -17.69
CA SER A 60 -7.54 12.02 -18.50
C SER A 60 -6.36 11.12 -18.83
N ASN A 61 -6.69 9.89 -19.27
CA ASN A 61 -5.74 8.89 -19.74
C ASN A 61 -4.65 8.52 -18.71
N LEU A 62 -4.99 8.56 -17.42
CA LEU A 62 -4.06 8.19 -16.33
C LEU A 62 -3.56 6.74 -16.49
N GLU A 63 -4.37 5.86 -17.06
CA GLU A 63 -4.05 4.47 -17.34
C GLU A 63 -2.95 4.30 -18.41
N GLN A 64 -2.72 5.32 -19.24
CA GLN A 64 -1.67 5.32 -20.27
C GLN A 64 -0.41 6.06 -19.81
N ASP A 65 -0.49 6.79 -18.70
CA ASP A 65 0.57 7.68 -18.26
C ASP A 65 1.76 6.91 -17.66
N PRO A 66 3.00 7.16 -18.12
CA PRO A 66 4.17 6.44 -17.64
C PRO A 66 4.51 6.74 -16.17
N GLU A 67 4.23 7.95 -15.67
CA GLU A 67 4.49 8.30 -14.27
C GLU A 67 3.46 7.66 -13.35
N VAL A 68 2.21 7.54 -13.77
CA VAL A 68 1.17 6.79 -13.04
C VAL A 68 1.55 5.31 -12.97
N LYS A 69 1.91 4.69 -14.09
CA LYS A 69 2.36 3.28 -14.13
C LYS A 69 3.58 3.05 -13.25
N HIS A 70 4.56 3.94 -13.32
CA HIS A 70 5.77 3.85 -12.49
C HIS A 70 5.42 3.94 -11.00
N GLN A 71 4.62 4.93 -10.60
CA GLN A 71 4.24 5.10 -9.19
C GLN A 71 3.42 3.92 -8.66
N ALA A 72 2.52 3.38 -9.48
CA ALA A 72 1.76 2.18 -9.15
C ALA A 72 2.68 1.00 -8.82
N VAL A 73 3.67 0.74 -9.68
CA VAL A 73 4.66 -0.33 -9.47
C VAL A 73 5.51 -0.07 -8.22
N VAL A 74 5.91 1.17 -7.95
CA VAL A 74 6.67 1.52 -6.73
C VAL A 74 5.90 1.15 -5.46
N ILE A 75 4.61 1.50 -5.39
CA ILE A 75 3.76 1.18 -4.23
C ILE A 75 3.62 -0.34 -4.08
N PHE A 76 3.33 -1.04 -5.18
CA PHE A 76 3.11 -2.47 -5.19
C PHE A 76 4.36 -3.26 -4.79
N ASN A 77 5.53 -2.84 -5.31
CA ASN A 77 6.81 -3.43 -4.94
C ASN A 77 7.17 -3.19 -3.48
N LYS A 78 6.75 -2.06 -2.89
CA LYS A 78 6.92 -1.85 -1.45
C LYS A 78 6.12 -2.86 -0.64
N VAL A 79 4.88 -3.15 -1.03
CA VAL A 79 4.08 -4.20 -0.39
C VAL A 79 4.74 -5.57 -0.56
N ASN A 80 5.28 -5.87 -1.75
CA ASN A 80 6.04 -7.10 -1.99
C ASN A 80 7.26 -7.24 -1.07
N GLU A 81 8.04 -6.16 -0.88
CA GLU A 81 9.17 -6.13 0.06
C GLU A 81 8.72 -6.46 1.49
N ILE A 82 7.61 -5.87 1.95
CA ILE A 82 7.05 -6.16 3.28
C ILE A 82 6.59 -7.61 3.40
N ILE A 83 5.92 -8.15 2.37
CA ILE A 83 5.49 -9.55 2.37
C ILE A 83 6.67 -10.51 2.44
N ASN A 84 7.74 -10.23 1.70
CA ASN A 84 8.97 -11.04 1.74
C ASN A 84 9.73 -10.93 3.07
N SER A 85 9.39 -9.93 3.91
CA SER A 85 10.02 -9.67 5.20
C SER A 85 9.12 -10.04 6.39
N MET A 86 8.01 -10.75 6.20
CA MET A 86 7.02 -11.05 7.27
C MET A 86 7.59 -11.82 8.47
N ASP A 87 8.72 -12.51 8.30
CA ASP A 87 9.41 -13.21 9.39
C ASP A 87 10.43 -12.33 10.12
N ASN A 88 10.69 -11.13 9.60
CA ASN A 88 11.59 -10.14 10.20
C ASN A 88 10.83 -8.86 10.59
N GLN A 89 10.17 -8.91 11.75
CA GLN A 89 9.35 -7.80 12.23
C GLN A 89 10.16 -6.50 12.44
N GLU A 90 11.40 -6.59 12.89
CA GLU A 90 12.26 -5.42 13.10
C GLU A 90 12.55 -4.70 11.77
N GLU A 91 12.82 -5.45 10.71
CA GLU A 91 13.04 -4.93 9.36
C GLU A 91 11.79 -4.23 8.82
N ILE A 92 10.61 -4.85 8.94
CA ILE A 92 9.33 -4.23 8.56
C ILE A 92 9.11 -2.92 9.30
N ILE A 93 9.29 -2.93 10.63
CA ILE A 93 9.08 -1.74 11.47
C ILE A 93 10.02 -0.61 11.05
N LYS A 94 11.31 -0.90 10.90
CA LYS A 94 12.30 0.10 10.48
C LYS A 94 11.96 0.66 9.10
N SER A 95 11.73 -0.22 8.13
CA SER A 95 11.44 0.12 6.74
C SER A 95 10.20 1.02 6.60
N LEU A 96 9.13 0.72 7.34
CA LEU A 96 7.90 1.51 7.30
C LEU A 96 7.97 2.80 8.12
N LYS A 97 8.72 2.85 9.22
CA LYS A 97 8.98 4.09 9.97
C LYS A 97 9.79 5.09 9.15
N ASP A 98 10.84 4.63 8.46
CA ASP A 98 11.61 5.47 7.55
C ASP A 98 10.74 6.00 6.40
N LEU A 99 9.86 5.14 5.86
CA LEU A 99 8.92 5.54 4.82
C LEU A 99 7.85 6.52 5.34
N SER A 100 7.40 6.37 6.59
CA SER A 100 6.50 7.30 7.28
C SER A 100 7.10 8.70 7.36
N GLN A 101 8.37 8.81 7.77
CA GLN A 101 9.09 10.09 7.83
C GLN A 101 9.18 10.75 6.45
N LYS A 102 9.47 9.99 5.39
CA LYS A 102 9.51 10.51 4.02
C LYS A 102 8.13 11.02 3.58
N HIS A 103 7.07 10.28 3.85
CA HIS A 103 5.71 10.72 3.49
C HIS A 103 5.30 12.00 4.21
N LYS A 104 5.62 12.14 5.51
CA LYS A 104 5.31 13.35 6.28
C LYS A 104 6.13 14.56 5.83
N THR A 105 7.45 14.39 5.72
CA THR A 105 8.37 15.53 5.62
C THR A 105 8.74 15.88 4.18
N VAL A 106 8.96 14.88 3.33
CA VAL A 106 9.43 15.06 1.95
C VAL A 106 8.24 15.13 1.00
N PHE A 107 7.36 14.13 1.04
CA PHE A 107 6.24 14.02 0.10
C PHE A 107 5.02 14.82 0.55
N LYS A 108 4.94 15.18 1.85
CA LYS A 108 3.86 15.96 2.47
C LYS A 108 2.47 15.40 2.17
N VAL A 109 2.34 14.08 2.24
CA VAL A 109 1.09 13.36 1.97
C VAL A 109 0.20 13.40 3.21
N ASP A 110 -1.12 13.53 3.05
CA ASP A 110 -2.04 13.37 4.18
C ASP A 110 -2.11 11.89 4.59
N SER A 111 -1.94 11.65 5.89
CA SER A 111 -2.01 10.33 6.51
C SER A 111 -3.30 9.56 6.24
N ILE A 112 -4.43 10.24 5.96
CA ILE A 112 -5.71 9.58 5.67
C ILE A 112 -5.61 8.65 4.46
N TRP A 113 -4.78 8.98 3.47
CA TRP A 113 -4.67 8.23 2.22
C TRP A 113 -4.08 6.84 2.40
N PHE A 114 -3.33 6.58 3.48
CA PHE A 114 -2.75 5.25 3.70
C PHE A 114 -3.84 4.19 3.90
N LYS A 115 -4.83 4.48 4.74
CA LYS A 115 -5.92 3.54 5.03
C LYS A 115 -6.84 3.36 3.84
N GLU A 116 -7.15 4.45 3.13
CA GLU A 116 -8.01 4.41 1.95
C GLU A 116 -7.36 3.61 0.82
N LEU A 117 -6.08 3.88 0.52
CA LEU A 117 -5.33 3.10 -0.47
C LEU A 117 -5.23 1.63 -0.07
N SER A 118 -4.97 1.34 1.21
CA SER A 118 -4.87 -0.04 1.71
C SER A 118 -6.19 -0.80 1.56
N SER A 119 -7.33 -0.13 1.78
CA SER A 119 -8.67 -0.72 1.61
C SER A 119 -8.95 -1.02 0.14
N ILE A 120 -8.58 -0.11 -0.77
CA ILE A 120 -8.63 -0.36 -2.21
C ILE A 120 -7.69 -1.49 -2.61
N PHE A 121 -6.49 -1.56 -2.02
CA PHE A 121 -5.51 -2.60 -2.32
C PHE A 121 -6.08 -3.98 -1.99
N VAL A 122 -6.46 -4.22 -0.73
CA VAL A 122 -6.98 -5.51 -0.26
C VAL A 122 -8.21 -5.93 -1.05
N SER A 123 -9.15 -5.01 -1.29
CA SER A 123 -10.36 -5.32 -2.08
C SER A 123 -10.09 -5.56 -3.56
N THR A 124 -8.98 -5.08 -4.12
CA THR A 124 -8.63 -5.31 -5.54
C THR A 124 -7.96 -6.65 -5.74
N ILE A 125 -7.21 -7.13 -4.73
CA ILE A 125 -6.57 -8.45 -4.77
C ILE A 125 -7.45 -9.57 -4.21
N ASP A 126 -8.69 -9.26 -3.84
CA ASP A 126 -9.61 -10.17 -3.13
C ASP A 126 -8.96 -10.79 -1.87
N GLY A 127 -8.25 -9.94 -1.11
CA GLY A 127 -7.47 -10.36 0.06
C GLY A 127 -8.36 -10.62 1.28
N GLY A 128 -8.07 -11.71 2.00
CA GLY A 128 -8.77 -12.08 3.23
C GLY A 128 -8.33 -11.28 4.47
N ALA A 129 -8.77 -11.75 5.64
CA ALA A 129 -8.47 -11.13 6.93
C ALA A 129 -6.96 -11.07 7.24
N GLU A 130 -6.17 -12.00 6.72
CA GLU A 130 -4.71 -12.00 6.79
C GLU A 130 -4.10 -10.78 6.09
N PHE A 131 -4.61 -10.40 4.91
CA PHE A 131 -4.20 -9.19 4.23
C PHE A 131 -4.69 -7.95 4.97
N GLU A 132 -5.92 -7.95 5.50
CA GLU A 132 -6.40 -6.83 6.33
C GLU A 132 -5.50 -6.57 7.56
N LYS A 133 -5.04 -7.64 8.23
CA LYS A 133 -4.09 -7.52 9.35
C LYS A 133 -2.75 -6.95 8.88
N LEU A 134 -2.18 -7.48 7.79
CA LEU A 134 -0.93 -6.98 7.23
C LEU A 134 -1.04 -5.50 6.86
N PHE A 135 -2.10 -5.11 6.17
CA PHE A 135 -2.31 -3.72 5.77
C PHE A 135 -2.63 -2.80 6.94
N SER A 136 -3.19 -3.33 8.03
CA SER A 136 -3.31 -2.58 9.29
C SER A 136 -1.95 -2.30 9.92
N ILE A 137 -1.05 -3.29 9.94
CA ILE A 137 0.36 -3.09 10.38
C ILE A 137 1.02 -2.01 9.50
N ILE A 138 0.87 -2.10 8.18
CA ILE A 138 1.41 -1.12 7.24
C ILE A 138 0.87 0.29 7.55
N CYS A 139 -0.44 0.44 7.72
CA CYS A 139 -1.08 1.72 7.98
C CYS A 139 -0.64 2.34 9.32
N ILE A 140 -0.65 1.57 10.42
CA ILE A 140 -0.20 2.04 11.73
C ILE A 140 1.26 2.52 11.67
N LEU A 141 2.13 1.77 10.99
CA LEU A 141 3.55 2.14 10.88
C LEU A 141 3.78 3.32 9.93
N LEU A 142 3.06 3.42 8.80
CA LEU A 142 3.12 4.58 7.90
C LEU A 142 2.59 5.86 8.54
N ARG A 143 1.74 5.75 9.56
CA ARG A 143 1.26 6.89 10.35
C ARG A 143 2.15 7.25 11.54
N SER A 144 3.14 6.42 11.88
CA SER A 144 3.93 6.61 13.11
C SER A 144 4.70 7.93 13.21
N ALA A 145 5.01 8.57 12.08
CA ALA A 145 5.64 9.89 12.06
C ALA A 145 4.64 11.04 12.23
N TYR A 146 3.35 10.83 11.97
CA TYR A 146 2.31 11.86 11.91
C TYR A 146 1.85 12.28 13.31
#